data_AF-A0A519UFG3-F1
#
_entry.id   AF-A0A519UFG3-F1
#
_cell.length_a   1.000
_cell.length_b   1.000
_cell.length_c   1.000
_cell.angle_alpha   90.00
_cell.angle_beta   90.00
_cell.angle_gamma   90.00
#
_symmetry.space_group_name_H-M   'P 1'
#
loop_
_entity.id
_entity.type
_entity.pdbx_description
1 polymer ?
#
loop_
_entity_poly.entity_id
_entity_poly.type
_entity_poly.pdbx_seq_one_letter_code
_entity_poly.pdbx_strand_id
1 'polypeptide(L)'
;TKLNGKALSYNNLVDVDAAVSLIDEFTEPTFAILKHTNACGLASRKTVKQAWLDAFACDPVSAFGGVLITNQKVDLETAEEINKLFFEVLIAPDYAPEAIELFQTKKNRVILQRNELELGKKQFKTLLNGVIEQDKDLVVEGPEQMTTVTKKAPTQQEYSDLHFANKLVKHTKSNTIILVKDGVLLASGVGQTSRVDALKQAIVKAKEFGFSLQGSVMASDAFFPFPDCVDIATDAGVTAILQPGGSIKDADSVQMADQKGVAMVTTGIRHFKH
;
A
#
# COMPACT_ATOMS: atom_id res chain seq x y z
N THR A 1 17.66 15.40 -4.02
CA THR A 1 18.57 15.76 -5.13
C THR A 1 18.19 15.04 -6.41
N LYS A 2 18.22 15.69 -7.58
CA LYS A 2 18.00 15.01 -8.88
C LYS A 2 19.34 14.59 -9.49
N LEU A 3 19.52 13.29 -9.70
CA LEU A 3 20.76 12.69 -10.20
C LEU A 3 20.76 12.42 -11.71
N ASN A 4 19.57 12.27 -12.31
CA ASN A 4 19.39 12.06 -13.75
C ASN A 4 17.96 12.45 -14.17
N GLY A 5 17.72 12.57 -15.48
CA GLY A 5 16.38 12.62 -16.07
C GLY A 5 15.88 14.02 -16.40
N LYS A 6 14.73 14.02 -17.10
CA LYS A 6 13.96 15.22 -17.48
C LYS A 6 13.49 16.03 -16.26
N ALA A 7 12.87 17.19 -16.50
CA ALA A 7 12.18 17.92 -15.44
C ALA A 7 10.99 17.10 -14.92
N LEU A 8 10.73 17.16 -13.61
CA LEU A 8 9.54 16.55 -13.01
C LEU A 8 8.30 17.29 -13.54
N SER A 9 7.33 16.53 -14.04
CA SER A 9 6.01 17.07 -14.36
C SER A 9 5.20 17.31 -13.08
N TYR A 10 4.08 18.03 -13.20
CA TYR A 10 3.11 18.18 -12.11
C TYR A 10 2.68 16.81 -11.54
N ASN A 11 2.32 15.86 -12.40
CA ASN A 11 1.90 14.53 -11.97
C ASN A 11 3.04 13.77 -11.27
N ASN A 12 4.29 13.92 -11.73
CA ASN A 12 5.42 13.30 -11.03
C ASN A 12 5.59 13.86 -9.61
N LEU A 13 5.38 15.16 -9.40
CA LEU A 13 5.46 15.75 -8.06
C LEU A 13 4.38 15.18 -7.13
N VAL A 14 3.16 15.03 -7.63
CA VAL A 14 2.03 14.45 -6.87
C VAL A 14 2.29 12.97 -6.54
N ASP A 15 2.81 12.19 -7.48
CA ASP A 15 3.17 10.78 -7.24
C ASP A 15 4.38 10.64 -6.30
N VAL A 16 5.38 11.53 -6.38
CA VAL A 16 6.53 11.57 -5.46
C VAL A 16 6.07 11.83 -4.03
N ASP A 17 5.15 12.78 -3.83
CA ASP A 17 4.59 13.08 -2.50
C ASP A 17 3.86 11.87 -1.88
N ALA A 18 3.03 11.19 -2.68
CA ALA A 18 2.37 9.95 -2.26
C ALA A 18 3.37 8.82 -1.97
N ALA A 19 4.40 8.67 -2.81
CA ALA A 19 5.41 7.64 -2.69
C ALA A 19 6.22 7.80 -1.39
N VAL A 20 6.68 9.02 -1.11
CA VAL A 20 7.42 9.35 0.12
C VAL A 20 6.56 9.12 1.35
N SER A 21 5.30 9.60 1.33
CA SER A 21 4.39 9.44 2.48
C SER A 21 4.12 7.97 2.82
N LEU A 22 3.99 7.11 1.80
CA LEU A 22 3.76 5.68 2.00
C LEU A 22 5.02 4.96 2.48
N ILE A 23 6.18 5.20 1.85
CA ILE A 23 7.39 4.45 2.20
C ILE A 23 7.88 4.75 3.63
N ASP A 24 7.53 5.92 4.16
CA ASP A 24 7.86 6.35 5.53
C ASP A 24 7.17 5.55 6.62
N GLU A 25 6.13 4.78 6.28
CA GLU A 25 5.49 3.87 7.23
C GLU A 25 6.33 2.61 7.51
N PHE A 26 7.43 2.39 6.77
CA PHE A 26 8.21 1.15 6.80
C PHE A 26 9.66 1.39 7.22
N THR A 27 10.18 0.52 8.06
CA THR A 27 11.58 0.57 8.55
C THR A 27 12.41 -0.58 7.99
N GLU A 28 11.78 -1.73 7.74
CA GLU A 28 12.36 -2.86 7.06
C GLU A 28 12.59 -2.57 5.56
N PRO A 29 13.52 -3.26 4.87
CA PRO A 29 13.74 -3.06 3.45
C PRO A 29 12.47 -3.26 2.63
N THR A 30 11.96 -2.16 2.09
CA THR A 30 10.66 -2.10 1.42
C THR A 30 10.81 -1.44 0.06
N PHE A 31 10.05 -1.93 -0.91
CA PHE A 31 9.94 -1.34 -2.23
C PHE A 31 8.47 -1.11 -2.57
N ALA A 32 8.14 0.09 -3.05
CA ALA A 32 6.81 0.46 -3.48
C ALA A 32 6.80 0.98 -4.92
N ILE A 33 5.73 0.67 -5.63
CA ILE A 33 5.47 1.04 -7.02
C ILE A 33 4.13 1.75 -7.07
N LEU A 34 4.15 3.05 -7.38
CA LEU A 34 2.98 3.89 -7.44
C LEU A 34 2.60 4.20 -8.88
N LYS A 35 1.28 4.31 -9.09
CA LYS A 35 0.70 4.83 -10.31
C LYS A 35 -0.53 5.66 -9.94
N HIS A 36 -0.53 6.94 -10.32
CA HIS A 36 -1.64 7.86 -10.04
C HIS A 36 -2.00 7.90 -8.54
N THR A 37 -1.00 8.11 -7.69
CA THR A 37 -1.06 8.22 -6.22
C THR A 37 -1.42 6.94 -5.47
N ASN A 38 -1.63 5.82 -6.15
CA ASN A 38 -2.00 4.55 -5.54
C ASN A 38 -0.86 3.53 -5.70
N ALA A 39 -0.58 2.75 -4.66
CA ALA A 39 0.35 1.63 -4.74
C ALA A 39 -0.27 0.51 -5.60
N CYS A 40 0.40 0.19 -6.71
CA CYS A 40 0.09 -0.99 -7.52
C CYS A 40 0.98 -2.18 -7.16
N GLY A 41 2.10 -1.94 -6.47
CA GLY A 41 2.94 -2.98 -5.90
C GLY A 41 3.65 -2.49 -4.64
N LEU A 42 3.75 -3.33 -3.62
CA LEU A 42 4.52 -3.05 -2.41
C LEU A 42 4.92 -4.37 -1.73
N ALA A 43 6.18 -4.48 -1.35
CA ALA A 43 6.67 -5.63 -0.59
C ALA A 43 7.78 -5.25 0.39
N SER A 44 7.78 -5.88 1.55
CA SER A 44 8.83 -5.82 2.57
C SER A 44 9.62 -7.13 2.57
N ARG A 45 10.95 -7.06 2.47
CA ARG A 45 11.84 -8.24 2.39
C ARG A 45 13.17 -8.01 3.11
N LYS A 46 14.03 -9.03 3.08
CA LYS A 46 15.39 -8.94 3.64
C LYS A 46 16.32 -8.07 2.80
N THR A 47 16.07 -7.95 1.50
CA THR A 47 16.91 -7.18 0.56
C THR A 47 16.03 -6.34 -0.35
N VAL A 48 16.58 -5.22 -0.83
CA VAL A 48 15.89 -4.31 -1.77
C VAL A 48 15.54 -5.02 -3.07
N LYS A 49 16.46 -5.85 -3.60
CA LYS A 49 16.21 -6.68 -4.79
C LYS A 49 15.00 -7.58 -4.61
N GLN A 50 14.88 -8.31 -3.50
CA GLN A 50 13.74 -9.20 -3.30
C GLN A 50 12.44 -8.40 -3.10
N ALA A 51 12.50 -7.28 -2.38
CA ALA A 51 11.36 -6.38 -2.23
C ALA A 51 10.89 -5.83 -3.58
N TRP A 52 11.82 -5.44 -4.45
CA TRP A 52 11.53 -5.02 -5.82
C TRP A 52 10.84 -6.11 -6.63
N LEU A 53 11.39 -7.33 -6.66
CA LEU A 53 10.85 -8.43 -7.45
C LEU A 53 9.41 -8.78 -7.03
N ASP A 54 9.16 -8.83 -5.72
CA ASP A 54 7.84 -9.17 -5.19
C ASP A 54 6.86 -8.01 -5.36
N ALA A 55 7.29 -6.76 -5.18
CA ALA A 55 6.48 -5.57 -5.46
C ALA A 55 6.12 -5.48 -6.96
N PHE A 56 7.05 -5.78 -7.86
CA PHE A 56 6.80 -5.78 -9.29
C PHE A 56 5.81 -6.87 -9.71
N ALA A 57 5.86 -8.04 -9.08
CA ALA A 57 4.93 -9.15 -9.35
C ALA A 57 3.47 -8.83 -8.99
N CYS A 58 3.23 -7.85 -8.10
CA CYS A 58 1.88 -7.44 -7.66
C CYS A 58 0.98 -7.00 -8.82
N ASP A 59 1.51 -6.16 -9.70
CA ASP A 59 0.83 -5.66 -10.90
C ASP A 59 1.88 -5.14 -11.92
N PRO A 60 2.48 -6.04 -12.72
CA PRO A 60 3.49 -5.69 -13.71
C PRO A 60 2.98 -4.71 -14.78
N VAL A 61 1.67 -4.74 -15.05
CA VAL A 61 1.03 -3.91 -16.09
C VAL A 61 0.97 -2.46 -15.63
N SER A 62 0.48 -2.20 -14.42
CA SER A 62 0.39 -0.83 -13.88
C SER A 62 1.76 -0.25 -13.53
N ALA A 63 2.72 -1.11 -13.15
CA ALA A 63 4.09 -0.72 -12.84
C ALA A 63 4.81 -0.04 -14.02
N PHE A 64 4.44 -0.36 -15.26
CA PHE A 64 5.00 0.28 -16.45
C PHE A 64 4.74 1.79 -16.44
N GLY A 65 5.81 2.60 -16.45
CA GLY A 65 5.73 4.05 -16.35
C GLY A 65 5.33 4.56 -14.96
N GLY A 66 5.50 3.74 -13.91
CA GLY A 66 5.22 4.11 -12.53
C GLY A 66 6.29 4.99 -11.89
N VAL A 67 6.00 5.41 -10.66
CA VAL A 67 6.94 6.02 -9.72
C VAL A 67 7.39 4.96 -8.72
N LEU A 68 8.68 4.71 -8.67
CA LEU A 68 9.32 3.70 -7.86
C LEU A 68 9.96 4.34 -6.63
N ILE A 69 9.85 3.70 -5.47
CA ILE A 69 10.52 4.16 -4.26
C ILE A 69 10.96 2.99 -3.37
N THR A 70 12.11 3.15 -2.71
CA THR A 70 12.56 2.28 -1.62
C THR A 70 13.12 3.11 -0.45
N ASN A 71 13.04 2.57 0.76
CA ASN A 71 13.62 3.16 1.96
C ASN A 71 15.08 2.77 2.21
N GLN A 72 15.73 2.05 1.28
CA GLN A 72 17.11 1.58 1.41
C GLN A 72 17.96 1.94 0.20
N LYS A 73 19.29 1.85 0.35
CA LYS A 73 20.24 2.07 -0.73
C LYS A 73 20.01 1.09 -1.88
N VAL A 74 20.03 1.59 -3.12
CA VAL A 74 19.96 0.75 -4.33
C VAL A 74 21.37 0.38 -4.78
N ASP A 75 21.69 -0.91 -4.75
CA ASP A 75 22.93 -1.47 -5.30
C ASP A 75 22.81 -1.77 -6.82
N LEU A 76 23.93 -2.17 -7.43
CA LEU A 76 23.98 -2.48 -8.87
C LEU A 76 23.05 -3.64 -9.24
N GLU A 77 23.03 -4.71 -8.45
CA GLU A 77 22.23 -5.91 -8.73
C GLU A 77 20.72 -5.60 -8.73
N THR A 78 20.28 -4.78 -7.78
CA THR A 78 18.91 -4.26 -7.72
C THR A 78 18.64 -3.33 -8.90
N ALA A 79 19.58 -2.44 -9.23
CA ALA A 79 19.44 -1.51 -10.35
C ALA A 79 19.31 -2.22 -11.69
N GLU A 80 20.04 -3.31 -11.92
CA GLU A 80 19.93 -4.14 -13.13
C GLU A 80 18.54 -4.73 -13.30
N GLU A 81 17.92 -5.24 -12.22
CA GLU A 81 16.55 -5.73 -12.25
C GLU A 81 15.54 -4.60 -12.53
N ILE A 82 15.66 -3.47 -11.84
CA ILE A 82 14.78 -2.30 -12.05
C ILE A 82 14.90 -1.79 -13.49
N ASN A 83 16.10 -1.80 -14.07
CA ASN A 83 16.38 -1.23 -15.38
C ASN A 83 15.65 -1.96 -16.53
N LYS A 84 15.25 -3.22 -16.31
CA LYS A 84 14.44 -4.02 -17.24
C LYS A 84 13.04 -3.43 -17.46
N LEU A 85 12.50 -2.72 -16.47
CA LEU A 85 11.21 -2.03 -16.56
C LEU A 85 11.40 -0.59 -17.06
N PHE A 86 10.46 -0.10 -17.87
CA PHE A 86 10.31 1.34 -18.07
C PHE A 86 9.55 1.97 -16.89
N PHE A 87 10.15 2.97 -16.24
CA PHE A 87 9.56 3.77 -15.17
C PHE A 87 9.83 5.26 -15.41
N GLU A 88 9.02 6.12 -14.79
CA GLU A 88 9.14 7.58 -14.91
C GLU A 88 10.11 8.15 -13.87
N VAL A 89 9.95 7.75 -12.60
CA VAL A 89 10.75 8.25 -11.46
C VAL A 89 11.21 7.08 -10.58
N LEU A 90 12.45 7.10 -10.11
CA LEU A 90 12.96 6.23 -9.04
C LEU A 90 13.51 7.08 -7.90
N ILE A 91 13.12 6.74 -6.68
CA ILE A 91 13.46 7.46 -5.45
C ILE A 91 14.11 6.47 -4.47
N ALA A 92 15.26 6.85 -3.90
CA ALA A 92 15.93 6.08 -2.85
C ALA A 92 16.75 7.04 -1.97
N PRO A 93 17.04 6.69 -0.71
CA PRO A 93 17.93 7.48 0.14
C PRO A 93 19.35 7.59 -0.42
N ASP A 94 19.84 6.54 -1.08
CA ASP A 94 21.18 6.50 -1.67
C ASP A 94 21.26 5.46 -2.81
N TYR A 95 22.32 5.54 -3.61
CA TYR A 95 22.59 4.64 -4.72
C TYR A 95 24.08 4.25 -4.71
N ALA A 96 24.39 3.03 -5.17
CA ALA A 96 25.76 2.71 -5.55
C ALA A 96 26.21 3.54 -6.77
N PRO A 97 27.47 3.98 -6.87
CA PRO A 97 27.96 4.73 -8.04
C PRO A 97 27.66 4.04 -9.37
N GLU A 98 27.86 2.72 -9.44
CA GLU A 98 27.62 1.90 -10.63
C GLU A 98 26.13 1.80 -10.98
N ALA A 99 25.24 1.87 -9.98
CA ALA A 99 23.80 1.95 -10.21
C ALA A 99 23.39 3.29 -10.84
N ILE A 100 24.01 4.39 -10.41
CA ILE A 100 23.79 5.72 -11.01
C ILE A 100 24.23 5.72 -12.48
N GLU A 101 25.43 5.19 -12.76
CA GLU A 101 25.95 5.06 -14.13
C GLU A 101 24.99 4.27 -15.02
N LEU A 102 24.48 3.14 -14.53
CA LEU A 102 23.49 2.32 -15.25
C LEU A 102 22.21 3.12 -15.55
N PHE A 103 21.65 3.82 -14.57
CA PHE A 103 20.42 4.58 -14.78
C PHE A 103 20.62 5.80 -15.71
N GLN A 104 21.82 6.40 -15.72
CA GLN A 104 22.17 7.51 -16.61
C GLN A 104 22.22 7.10 -18.09
N THR A 105 22.31 5.81 -18.41
CA THR A 105 22.16 5.32 -19.79
C THR A 105 20.79 5.64 -20.41
N LYS A 106 19.76 5.88 -19.57
CA LYS A 106 18.42 6.29 -19.98
C LYS A 106 18.18 7.76 -19.60
N LYS A 107 18.47 8.67 -20.54
CA LYS A 107 18.45 10.14 -20.35
C LYS A 107 17.14 10.72 -19.78
N ASN A 108 16.00 10.06 -19.99
CA ASN A 108 14.70 10.58 -19.59
C ASN A 108 14.20 10.06 -18.24
N ARG A 109 14.78 8.99 -17.68
CA ARG A 109 14.33 8.42 -16.41
C ARG A 109 14.80 9.31 -15.26
N VAL A 110 13.85 9.77 -14.43
CA VAL A 110 14.17 10.67 -13.32
C VAL A 110 14.67 9.87 -12.14
N ILE A 111 15.91 10.13 -11.73
CA ILE A 111 16.51 9.48 -10.57
C ILE A 111 16.65 10.52 -9.46
N LEU A 112 15.97 10.28 -8.34
CA LEU A 112 15.95 11.15 -7.18
C LEU A 112 16.66 10.46 -6.01
N GLN A 113 17.64 11.16 -5.44
CA GLN A 113 18.16 10.83 -4.13
C GLN A 113 17.38 11.61 -3.09
N ARG A 114 16.81 10.91 -2.12
CA ARG A 114 16.05 11.50 -1.04
C ARG A 114 17.00 12.03 0.03
N ASN A 115 16.81 13.29 0.42
CA ASN A 115 17.53 13.91 1.52
C ASN A 115 16.69 13.75 2.80
N GLU A 116 17.36 13.59 3.94
CA GLU A 116 16.70 13.63 5.25
C GLU A 116 16.21 15.05 5.53
N LEU A 117 14.89 15.19 5.69
CA LEU A 117 14.21 16.45 5.92
C LEU A 117 12.99 16.20 6.80
N GLU A 118 12.76 17.07 7.79
CA GLU A 118 11.49 17.08 8.51
C GLU A 118 10.41 17.72 7.63
N LEU A 119 9.34 16.97 7.36
CA LEU A 119 8.20 17.44 6.59
C LEU A 119 7.14 18.09 7.48
N GLY A 120 6.41 19.06 6.92
CA GLY A 120 5.30 19.71 7.60
C GLY A 120 4.20 18.72 8.00
N LYS A 121 3.60 18.94 9.17
CA LYS A 121 2.55 18.09 9.76
C LYS A 121 1.12 18.53 9.41
N LYS A 122 0.98 19.64 8.67
CA LYS A 122 -0.30 20.12 8.12
C LYS A 122 -0.43 19.75 6.64
N GLN A 123 -1.65 19.62 6.16
CA GLN A 123 -1.98 19.42 4.75
C GLN A 123 -3.08 20.36 4.31
N PHE A 124 -3.04 20.73 3.03
CA PHE A 124 -3.97 21.67 2.42
C PHE A 124 -4.65 21.06 1.20
N LYS A 125 -5.90 21.46 0.95
CA LYS A 125 -6.62 21.13 -0.29
C LYS A 125 -7.33 22.37 -0.83
N THR A 126 -7.13 22.67 -2.11
CA THR A 126 -7.84 23.74 -2.79
C THR A 126 -9.31 23.36 -3.00
N LEU A 127 -10.20 24.29 -2.68
CA LEU A 127 -11.63 24.27 -3.00
C LEU A 127 -11.95 25.47 -3.89
N LEU A 128 -13.20 25.57 -4.36
CA LEU A 128 -13.65 26.58 -5.36
C LEU A 128 -13.10 28.00 -5.09
N ASN A 129 -13.20 28.49 -3.85
CA ASN A 129 -12.82 29.85 -3.46
C ASN A 129 -11.83 29.92 -2.30
N GLY A 130 -11.02 28.87 -2.08
CA GLY A 130 -10.07 28.89 -0.97
C GLY A 130 -9.30 27.59 -0.77
N VAL A 131 -8.77 27.42 0.43
CA VAL A 131 -8.09 26.20 0.87
C VAL A 131 -8.68 25.73 2.20
N ILE A 132 -8.75 24.42 2.38
CA ILE A 132 -8.92 23.82 3.71
C ILE A 132 -7.57 23.35 4.21
N GLU A 133 -7.35 23.49 5.52
CA GLU A 133 -6.17 23.00 6.24
C GLU A 133 -6.63 21.95 7.26
N GLN A 134 -5.89 20.86 7.37
CA GLN A 134 -6.05 19.89 8.44
C GLN A 134 -4.71 19.32 8.88
N ASP A 135 -4.68 18.66 10.04
CA ASP A 135 -3.54 17.83 10.42
C ASP A 135 -3.35 16.68 9.43
N LYS A 136 -2.09 16.30 9.20
CA LYS A 136 -1.77 15.06 8.50
C LYS A 136 -2.19 13.89 9.37
N ASP A 137 -2.68 12.85 8.70
CA ASP A 137 -2.87 11.56 9.34
C ASP A 137 -1.50 10.93 9.56
N LEU A 138 -1.02 10.94 10.81
CA LEU A 138 0.32 10.47 11.19
C LEU A 138 0.28 9.19 12.04
N VAL A 139 -0.92 8.67 12.31
CA VAL A 139 -1.10 7.46 13.11
C VAL A 139 -1.34 6.28 12.17
N VAL A 140 -0.82 5.11 12.52
CA VAL A 140 -1.22 3.81 11.97
C VAL A 140 -1.21 2.82 13.12
N GLU A 141 -2.31 2.11 13.32
CA GLU A 141 -2.46 1.25 14.49
C GLU A 141 -1.63 -0.02 14.34
N GLY A 142 -0.75 -0.26 15.32
CA GLY A 142 0.05 -1.46 15.50
C GLY A 142 -0.78 -2.67 15.98
N PRO A 143 -0.22 -3.89 15.93
CA PRO A 143 -0.86 -5.09 16.49
C PRO A 143 -1.37 -4.91 17.93
N GLU A 144 -0.67 -4.16 18.76
CA GLU A 144 -1.02 -3.85 20.15
C GLU A 144 -2.23 -2.92 20.30
N GLN A 145 -2.60 -2.21 19.22
CA GLN A 145 -3.78 -1.34 19.16
C GLN A 145 -4.97 -2.02 18.45
N MET A 146 -4.79 -3.25 17.95
CA MET A 146 -5.84 -4.03 17.31
C MET A 146 -6.63 -4.82 18.35
N THR A 147 -7.93 -4.55 18.45
CA THR A 147 -8.84 -5.29 19.34
C THR A 147 -9.46 -6.45 18.58
N THR A 148 -9.23 -7.69 19.02
CA THR A 148 -9.95 -8.85 18.47
C THR A 148 -11.42 -8.80 18.87
N VAL A 149 -12.32 -8.87 17.88
CA VAL A 149 -13.78 -8.80 18.09
C VAL A 149 -14.49 -10.13 17.82
N THR A 150 -13.80 -11.09 17.20
CA THR A 150 -14.27 -12.46 16.95
C THR A 150 -13.81 -13.44 18.04
N LYS A 151 -14.38 -14.66 18.06
CA LYS A 151 -13.95 -15.76 18.93
C LYS A 151 -12.53 -16.22 18.64
N LYS A 152 -12.14 -16.21 17.36
CA LYS A 152 -10.79 -16.54 16.90
C LYS A 152 -9.95 -15.26 16.86
N ALA A 153 -8.77 -15.30 17.46
CA ALA A 153 -7.78 -14.24 17.32
C ALA A 153 -6.87 -14.49 16.09
N PRO A 154 -6.35 -13.44 15.43
CA PRO A 154 -5.29 -13.59 14.44
C PRO A 154 -4.03 -14.24 15.04
N THR A 155 -3.30 -14.96 14.20
CA THR A 155 -1.93 -15.40 14.49
C THR A 155 -0.96 -14.21 14.47
N GLN A 156 0.26 -14.40 14.99
CA GLN A 156 1.28 -13.35 14.97
C GLN A 156 1.60 -12.88 13.54
N GLN A 157 1.67 -13.80 12.58
CA GLN A 157 1.90 -13.46 11.17
C GLN A 157 0.72 -12.67 10.58
N GLU A 158 -0.52 -13.07 10.89
CA GLU A 158 -1.70 -12.32 10.45
C GLU A 158 -1.73 -10.92 11.08
N TYR A 159 -1.36 -10.73 12.35
CA TYR A 159 -1.24 -9.40 12.94
C TYR A 159 -0.20 -8.54 12.22
N SER A 160 0.97 -9.10 11.88
CA SER A 160 1.99 -8.39 11.10
C SER A 160 1.49 -8.01 9.71
N ASP A 161 0.81 -8.91 9.02
CA ASP A 161 0.25 -8.66 7.69
C ASP A 161 -0.92 -7.66 7.74
N LEU A 162 -1.77 -7.70 8.77
CA LEU A 162 -2.85 -6.75 8.98
C LEU A 162 -2.30 -5.34 9.24
N HIS A 163 -1.19 -5.23 9.99
CA HIS A 163 -0.52 -3.94 10.22
C HIS A 163 0.10 -3.40 8.93
N PHE A 164 0.76 -4.27 8.15
CA PHE A 164 1.26 -3.93 6.82
C PHE A 164 0.12 -3.45 5.89
N ALA A 165 -1.02 -4.15 5.89
CA ALA A 165 -2.21 -3.76 5.14
C ALA A 165 -2.81 -2.44 5.65
N ASN A 166 -2.78 -2.18 6.97
CA ASN A 166 -3.29 -0.95 7.58
C ASN A 166 -2.50 0.29 7.11
N LYS A 167 -1.18 0.17 6.99
CA LYS A 167 -0.32 1.21 6.38
C LYS A 167 -0.76 1.52 4.95
N LEU A 168 -1.02 0.49 4.14
CA LEU A 168 -1.45 0.66 2.74
C LEU A 168 -2.83 1.31 2.62
N VAL A 169 -3.84 0.92 3.43
CA VAL A 169 -5.18 1.52 3.35
C VAL A 169 -5.14 3.02 3.64
N LYS A 170 -4.35 3.46 4.62
CA LYS A 170 -4.19 4.89 4.96
C LYS A 170 -3.71 5.75 3.79
N HIS A 171 -2.86 5.18 2.94
CA HIS A 171 -2.26 5.92 1.83
C HIS A 171 -3.05 5.83 0.52
N THR A 172 -4.10 5.01 0.48
CA THR A 172 -4.86 4.68 -0.72
C THR A 172 -6.19 5.43 -0.78
N LYS A 173 -6.69 5.75 -1.98
CA LYS A 173 -7.95 6.48 -2.14
C LYS A 173 -9.18 5.64 -1.74
N SER A 174 -10.09 6.25 -1.00
CA SER A 174 -11.30 5.62 -0.48
C SER A 174 -12.42 5.46 -1.53
N ASN A 175 -13.29 4.46 -1.41
CA ASN A 175 -13.15 3.35 -0.47
C ASN A 175 -12.11 2.35 -0.97
N THR A 176 -11.33 1.75 -0.06
CA THR A 176 -10.25 0.85 -0.41
C THR A 176 -10.31 -0.49 0.32
N ILE A 177 -9.89 -1.53 -0.38
CA ILE A 177 -9.64 -2.86 0.16
C ILE A 177 -8.22 -3.27 -0.23
N ILE A 178 -7.44 -3.71 0.75
CA ILE A 178 -6.06 -4.17 0.56
C ILE A 178 -5.98 -5.63 0.98
N LEU A 179 -5.49 -6.49 0.09
CA LEU A 179 -5.24 -7.91 0.32
C LEU A 179 -3.73 -8.14 0.44
N VAL A 180 -3.29 -8.74 1.54
CA VAL A 180 -1.87 -8.89 1.87
C VAL A 180 -1.57 -10.30 2.32
N LYS A 181 -0.37 -10.77 2.03
CA LYS A 181 0.19 -11.99 2.63
C LYS A 181 1.71 -11.91 2.70
N ASP A 182 2.27 -12.32 3.82
CA ASP A 182 3.72 -12.42 4.05
C ASP A 182 4.45 -11.11 3.69
N GLY A 183 3.91 -9.96 4.11
CA GLY A 183 4.47 -8.63 3.82
C GLY A 183 4.48 -8.23 2.33
N VAL A 184 3.55 -8.75 1.53
CA VAL A 184 3.34 -8.36 0.12
C VAL A 184 1.90 -7.94 -0.12
N LEU A 185 1.72 -6.86 -0.86
CA LEU A 185 0.45 -6.50 -1.47
C LEU A 185 0.08 -7.55 -2.54
N LEU A 186 -0.95 -8.36 -2.32
CA LEU A 186 -1.42 -9.28 -3.35
C LEU A 186 -2.26 -8.56 -4.40
N ALA A 187 -3.18 -7.71 -3.94
CA ALA A 187 -3.98 -6.83 -4.79
C ALA A 187 -4.70 -5.77 -3.96
N SER A 188 -5.17 -4.74 -4.64
CA SER A 188 -5.98 -3.67 -4.07
C SER A 188 -7.16 -3.31 -4.97
N GLY A 189 -8.26 -2.91 -4.34
CA GLY A 189 -9.37 -2.21 -4.97
C GLY A 189 -9.44 -0.82 -4.38
N VAL A 190 -9.37 0.21 -5.21
CA VAL A 190 -9.09 1.59 -4.75
C VAL A 190 -10.06 2.58 -5.40
N GLY A 191 -10.46 3.60 -4.66
CA GLY A 191 -11.28 4.70 -5.18
C GLY A 191 -12.72 4.33 -5.52
N GLN A 192 -13.24 3.21 -5.02
CA GLN A 192 -14.59 2.74 -5.38
C GLN A 192 -15.68 3.40 -4.52
N THR A 193 -16.83 3.65 -5.14
CA THR A 193 -18.03 4.14 -4.45
C THR A 193 -18.64 3.09 -3.50
N SER A 194 -18.36 1.81 -3.73
CA SER A 194 -18.79 0.68 -2.91
C SER A 194 -17.60 -0.17 -2.49
N ARG A 195 -17.55 -0.59 -1.22
CA ARG A 195 -16.48 -1.48 -0.71
C ARG A 195 -16.59 -2.91 -1.21
N VAL A 196 -17.80 -3.35 -1.53
CA VAL A 196 -18.00 -4.64 -2.19
C VAL A 196 -17.35 -4.63 -3.58
N ASP A 197 -17.46 -3.51 -4.30
CA ASP A 197 -16.85 -3.37 -5.63
C ASP A 197 -15.32 -3.28 -5.52
N ALA A 198 -14.80 -2.57 -4.51
CA ALA A 198 -13.36 -2.59 -4.20
C ALA A 198 -12.86 -4.01 -3.92
N LEU A 199 -13.55 -4.77 -3.07
CA LEU A 199 -13.19 -6.14 -2.74
C LEU A 199 -13.22 -7.05 -3.98
N LYS A 200 -14.30 -7.00 -4.78
CA LYS A 200 -14.41 -7.79 -6.01
C LYS A 200 -13.31 -7.46 -7.00
N GLN A 201 -12.99 -6.17 -7.18
CA GLN A 201 -11.90 -5.73 -8.03
C GLN A 201 -10.56 -6.29 -7.53
N ALA A 202 -10.28 -6.20 -6.23
CA ALA A 202 -9.05 -6.72 -5.64
C ALA A 202 -8.92 -8.24 -5.86
N ILE A 203 -9.99 -9.01 -5.65
CA ILE A 203 -10.00 -10.47 -5.84
C ILE A 203 -9.74 -10.84 -7.30
N VAL A 204 -10.44 -10.19 -8.24
CA VAL A 204 -10.25 -10.43 -9.68
C VAL A 204 -8.81 -10.13 -10.08
N LYS A 205 -8.26 -9.01 -9.59
CA LYS A 205 -6.91 -8.57 -9.90
C LYS A 205 -5.84 -9.50 -9.32
N ALA A 206 -5.99 -9.97 -8.09
CA ALA A 206 -5.11 -10.96 -7.49
C ALA A 206 -5.05 -12.24 -8.34
N LYS A 207 -6.21 -12.74 -8.78
CA LYS A 207 -6.31 -13.93 -9.62
C LYS A 207 -5.65 -13.73 -10.99
N GLU A 208 -5.86 -12.58 -11.62
CA GLU A 208 -5.26 -12.24 -12.92
C GLU A 208 -3.73 -12.30 -12.88
N PHE A 209 -3.13 -11.82 -11.79
CA PHE A 209 -1.67 -11.86 -11.59
C PHE A 209 -1.17 -13.13 -10.88
N GLY A 210 -2.01 -14.16 -10.77
CA GLY A 210 -1.60 -15.48 -10.28
C GLY A 210 -1.43 -15.58 -8.77
N PHE A 211 -1.91 -14.61 -7.99
CA PHE A 211 -1.88 -14.69 -6.54
C PHE A 211 -3.03 -15.56 -6.01
N SER A 212 -2.66 -16.52 -5.16
CA SER A 212 -3.61 -17.21 -4.29
C SER A 212 -3.90 -16.35 -3.07
N LEU A 213 -5.18 -16.12 -2.79
CA LEU A 213 -5.63 -15.41 -1.58
C LEU A 213 -5.74 -16.32 -0.36
N GLN A 214 -5.41 -17.61 -0.48
CA GLN A 214 -5.53 -18.54 0.63
C GLN A 214 -4.56 -18.23 1.76
N GLY A 215 -5.12 -18.00 2.96
CA GLY A 215 -4.36 -17.56 4.13
C GLY A 215 -3.86 -16.12 4.04
N SER A 216 -4.47 -15.30 3.17
CA SER A 216 -4.20 -13.87 3.13
C SER A 216 -5.02 -13.13 4.18
N VAL A 217 -4.66 -11.88 4.42
CA VAL A 217 -5.41 -10.96 5.25
C VAL A 217 -6.04 -9.85 4.42
N MET A 218 -7.09 -9.23 4.95
CA MET A 218 -7.76 -8.09 4.33
C MET A 218 -7.81 -6.90 5.29
N ALA A 219 -7.51 -5.69 4.81
CA ALA A 219 -7.77 -4.45 5.53
C ALA A 219 -8.71 -3.52 4.74
N SER A 220 -9.58 -2.82 5.46
CA SER A 220 -10.50 -1.80 4.94
C SER A 220 -10.24 -0.46 5.64
N ASP A 221 -10.25 0.64 4.90
CA ASP A 221 -10.07 1.99 5.45
C ASP A 221 -11.27 2.46 6.30
N ALA A 222 -12.43 1.85 6.10
CA ALA A 222 -13.70 2.20 6.75
C ALA A 222 -14.51 0.96 7.17
N PHE A 223 -15.42 1.15 8.12
CA PHE A 223 -16.22 0.08 8.73
C PHE A 223 -17.19 -0.60 7.77
N PHE A 224 -17.43 -1.92 7.87
CA PHE A 224 -18.39 -2.61 6.99
C PHE A 224 -19.86 -2.27 7.34
N PRO A 225 -20.66 -1.77 6.38
CA PRO A 225 -22.07 -1.46 6.63
C PRO A 225 -22.94 -2.72 6.65
N PHE A 226 -22.47 -3.80 6.01
CA PHE A 226 -23.14 -5.09 5.87
C PHE A 226 -22.08 -6.22 5.91
N PRO A 227 -22.47 -7.47 6.21
CA PRO A 227 -21.53 -8.60 6.33
C PRO A 227 -21.04 -9.15 4.97
N ASP A 228 -21.49 -8.61 3.85
CA ASP A 228 -21.19 -9.09 2.50
C ASP A 228 -19.69 -9.07 2.17
N CYS A 229 -18.96 -8.04 2.58
CA CYS A 229 -17.50 -8.00 2.43
C CYS A 229 -16.81 -9.15 3.20
N VAL A 230 -17.32 -9.52 4.38
CA VAL A 230 -16.76 -10.61 5.18
C VAL A 230 -16.97 -11.94 4.47
N ASP A 231 -18.20 -12.20 4.02
CA ASP A 231 -18.58 -13.43 3.31
C ASP A 231 -17.75 -13.62 2.03
N ILE A 232 -17.68 -12.59 1.19
CA ILE A 232 -16.92 -12.61 -0.07
C ILE A 232 -15.42 -12.81 0.18
N ALA A 233 -14.85 -12.12 1.17
CA ALA A 233 -13.42 -12.21 1.47
C ALA A 233 -13.06 -13.61 1.97
N THR A 234 -13.87 -14.19 2.86
CA THR A 234 -13.61 -15.54 3.37
C THR A 234 -13.75 -16.60 2.28
N ASP A 235 -14.76 -16.50 1.41
CA ASP A 235 -14.92 -17.44 0.29
C ASP A 235 -13.74 -17.36 -0.70
N ALA A 236 -13.06 -16.21 -0.77
CA ALA A 236 -11.83 -16.04 -1.54
C ALA A 236 -10.57 -16.58 -0.84
N GLY A 237 -10.63 -16.92 0.46
CA GLY A 237 -9.52 -17.51 1.22
C GLY A 237 -8.88 -16.61 2.28
N VAL A 238 -9.44 -15.42 2.53
CA VAL A 238 -8.97 -14.53 3.59
C VAL A 238 -9.21 -15.16 4.97
N THR A 239 -8.20 -15.15 5.85
CA THR A 239 -8.28 -15.75 7.19
C THR A 239 -8.33 -14.75 8.33
N ALA A 240 -7.94 -13.49 8.09
CA ALA A 240 -8.04 -12.41 9.05
C ALA A 240 -8.43 -11.07 8.40
N ILE A 241 -9.23 -10.27 9.09
CA ILE A 241 -9.79 -9.02 8.59
C ILE A 241 -9.55 -7.88 9.59
N LEU A 242 -9.11 -6.73 9.10
CA LEU A 242 -9.05 -5.46 9.86
C LEU A 242 -10.05 -4.46 9.29
N GLN A 243 -10.81 -3.84 10.18
CA GLN A 243 -11.67 -2.69 9.87
C GLN A 243 -11.74 -1.74 11.07
N PRO A 244 -12.05 -0.44 10.89
CA PRO A 244 -12.10 0.48 12.03
C PRO A 244 -13.17 0.14 13.09
N GLY A 245 -14.30 -0.45 12.68
CA GLY A 245 -15.51 -0.52 13.49
C GLY A 245 -16.25 0.82 13.55
N GLY A 246 -17.39 0.84 14.25
CA GLY A 246 -18.29 1.99 14.38
C GLY A 246 -19.58 1.89 13.56
N SER A 247 -19.87 0.74 12.93
CA SER A 247 -21.15 0.49 12.26
C SER A 247 -22.22 0.15 13.28
N ILE A 248 -23.45 0.63 13.06
CA ILE A 248 -24.63 0.14 13.81
C ILE A 248 -24.80 -1.39 13.61
N LYS A 249 -24.27 -1.93 12.51
CA LYS A 249 -24.33 -3.34 12.11
C LYS A 249 -22.99 -4.07 12.25
N ASP A 250 -22.06 -3.60 13.08
CA ASP A 250 -20.78 -4.31 13.28
C ASP A 250 -21.00 -5.74 13.78
N ALA A 251 -22.00 -5.95 14.64
CA ALA A 251 -22.36 -7.27 15.15
C ALA A 251 -22.66 -8.28 14.03
N ASP A 252 -23.31 -7.85 12.94
CA ASP A 252 -23.62 -8.72 11.79
C ASP A 252 -22.33 -9.19 11.10
N SER A 253 -21.36 -8.28 10.93
CA SER A 253 -20.06 -8.57 10.30
C SER A 253 -19.19 -9.47 11.18
N VAL A 254 -19.17 -9.22 12.49
CA VAL A 254 -18.47 -10.06 13.47
C VAL A 254 -19.09 -11.45 13.54
N GLN A 255 -20.41 -11.55 13.55
CA GLN A 255 -21.11 -12.83 13.55
C GLN A 255 -20.81 -13.63 12.27
N MET A 256 -20.79 -12.98 11.11
CA MET A 256 -20.41 -13.63 9.84
C MET A 256 -18.98 -14.17 9.90
N ALA A 257 -18.03 -13.37 10.43
CA ALA A 257 -16.64 -13.80 10.59
C ALA A 257 -16.51 -15.02 11.52
N ASP A 258 -17.22 -15.00 12.66
CA ASP A 258 -17.28 -16.14 13.59
C ASP A 258 -17.87 -17.40 12.94
N GLN A 259 -18.95 -17.27 12.17
CA GLN A 259 -19.59 -18.37 11.47
C GLN A 259 -18.65 -19.00 10.43
N LYS A 260 -17.85 -18.18 9.76
CA LYS A 260 -16.88 -18.61 8.75
C LYS A 260 -15.50 -18.99 9.33
N GLY A 261 -15.29 -18.82 10.63
CA GLY A 261 -14.04 -19.18 11.31
C GLY A 261 -12.84 -18.28 10.99
N VAL A 262 -13.10 -17.03 10.59
CA VAL A 262 -12.05 -16.03 10.30
C VAL A 262 -11.89 -15.06 11.46
N ALA A 263 -10.66 -14.59 11.67
CA ALA A 263 -10.40 -13.59 12.69
C ALA A 263 -10.80 -12.19 12.20
N MET A 264 -11.33 -11.36 13.08
CA MET A 264 -11.55 -9.94 12.82
C MET A 264 -11.00 -9.10 13.96
N VAL A 265 -10.32 -8.02 13.60
CA VAL A 265 -9.84 -7.01 14.54
C VAL A 265 -10.37 -5.63 14.17
N THR A 266 -10.50 -4.78 15.19
CA THR A 266 -10.86 -3.38 15.04
C THR A 266 -9.84 -2.43 15.65
N THR A 267 -9.66 -1.27 15.01
CA THR A 267 -8.71 -0.22 15.46
C THR A 267 -9.40 1.01 16.08
N GLY A 268 -10.67 1.25 15.75
CA GLY A 268 -11.40 2.47 16.15
C GLY A 268 -11.01 3.72 15.36
N ILE A 269 -10.09 3.63 14.39
CA ILE A 269 -9.55 4.77 13.64
C ILE A 269 -9.79 4.55 12.15
N ARG A 270 -10.38 5.56 11.50
CA ARG A 270 -10.75 5.53 10.08
C ARG A 270 -9.78 6.39 9.26
N HIS A 271 -9.09 5.78 8.31
CA HIS A 271 -8.15 6.48 7.41
C HIS A 271 -8.77 6.83 6.06
N PHE A 272 -9.80 7.68 6.06
CA PHE A 272 -10.51 8.06 4.83
C PHE A 272 -9.70 9.06 3.98
N LYS A 273 -9.59 8.83 2.66
CA LYS A 273 -8.83 9.67 1.72
C LYS A 273 -9.58 9.88 0.41
N HIS A 274 -9.89 11.15 0.08
CA HIS A 274 -10.40 11.56 -1.24
C HIS A 274 -9.26 11.72 -2.25
#